data_AF-A0A7W5BVE3-F1
#
_entry.id   AF-A0A7W5BVE3-F1
#
_cell.length_a   1.000
_cell.length_b   1.000
_cell.length_c   1.000
_cell.angle_alpha   90.00
_cell.angle_beta   90.00
_cell.angle_gamma   90.00
#
_symmetry.space_group_name_H-M   'P 1'
#
loop_
_entity.id
_entity.type
_entity.pdbx_description
1 polymer ?
#
loop_
_entity_poly.entity_id
_entity_poly.type
_entity_poly.pdbx_seq_one_letter_code
_entity_poly.pdbx_strand_id
1 'polypeptide(L)'
;MSDTDGKEIPKWPDSLPPPSEMTMLPPEHVIYRESLIEEEDIYNLVHDLFYFPEDKYFLYFEYASPVIPEGFDIEKLEHFGLALRKYENFFYRRPFGDDEPDRYSYIRLTAADIKYPWHQKLVDSGPMYGRVQIELMEWAKKDIELQRLKSMSSKNEDPLLLQPNFMGVGVDLKKVPSWLKRVFSKKV
;
A
#
# COMPACT_ATOMS: atom_id res chain seq x y z
N MET A 1 25.72 -45.01 -5.18
CA MET A 1 25.58 -44.38 -3.85
C MET A 1 24.80 -43.10 -4.08
N SER A 2 23.50 -43.16 -3.84
CA SER A 2 22.52 -42.13 -4.20
C SER A 2 21.66 -41.86 -2.98
N ASP A 3 22.13 -40.96 -2.12
CA ASP A 3 21.38 -40.48 -0.96
C ASP A 3 21.05 -39.01 -1.19
N THR A 4 20.03 -38.76 -2.02
CA THR A 4 19.26 -37.52 -1.94
C THR A 4 18.18 -37.76 -0.90
N ASP A 5 18.37 -37.17 0.28
CA ASP A 5 17.43 -37.11 1.39
C ASP A 5 16.11 -36.47 0.90
N GLY A 6 15.23 -37.32 0.38
CA GLY A 6 13.98 -36.96 -0.24
C GLY A 6 12.98 -36.56 0.82
N LYS A 7 13.01 -35.29 1.24
CA LYS A 7 11.92 -34.69 2.02
C LYS A 7 10.62 -34.94 1.27
N GLU A 8 9.81 -35.87 1.77
CA GLU A 8 8.48 -36.15 1.24
C GLU A 8 7.69 -34.85 1.28
N ILE A 9 7.39 -34.32 0.10
CA ILE A 9 6.52 -33.16 -0.05
C ILE A 9 5.16 -33.60 0.53
N PRO A 10 4.62 -32.91 1.56
CA PRO A 10 3.34 -33.29 2.12
C PRO A 10 2.28 -33.27 1.01
N LYS A 11 1.70 -34.43 0.74
CA LYS A 11 0.64 -34.60 -0.25
C LYS A 11 -0.71 -34.38 0.41
N TRP A 12 -1.64 -33.80 -0.34
CA TRP A 12 -3.04 -33.74 0.08
C TRP A 12 -3.55 -35.17 0.33
N PRO A 13 -4.25 -35.45 1.45
CA PRO A 13 -4.78 -36.78 1.71
C PRO A 13 -5.81 -37.18 0.65
N ASP A 14 -5.66 -38.35 0.05
CA ASP A 14 -6.60 -38.89 -0.96
C ASP A 14 -8.03 -39.08 -0.41
N SER A 15 -8.18 -39.07 0.93
CA SER A 15 -9.46 -39.18 1.63
C SER A 15 -10.24 -37.86 1.72
N LEU A 16 -9.61 -36.72 1.43
CA LEU A 16 -10.26 -35.41 1.45
C LEU A 16 -10.69 -35.03 0.02
N PRO A 17 -11.91 -34.49 -0.16
CA PRO A 17 -12.30 -33.97 -1.45
C PRO A 17 -11.31 -32.89 -1.90
N PRO A 18 -11.08 -32.73 -3.22
CA PRO A 18 -10.28 -31.62 -3.72
C PRO A 18 -10.88 -30.30 -3.22
N PRO A 19 -10.06 -29.30 -2.89
CA PRO A 19 -10.56 -28.01 -2.39
C PRO A 19 -11.54 -27.44 -3.42
N SER A 20 -12.80 -27.30 -2.99
CA SER A 20 -13.91 -26.87 -3.85
C SER A 20 -13.84 -25.38 -4.18
N GLU A 21 -13.20 -24.59 -3.31
CA GLU A 21 -12.98 -23.17 -3.48
C GLU A 21 -11.61 -22.81 -2.94
N MET A 22 -10.80 -22.16 -3.77
CA MET A 22 -9.53 -21.59 -3.36
C MET A 22 -9.82 -20.18 -2.86
N THR A 23 -9.97 -20.01 -1.55
CA THR A 23 -10.15 -18.68 -0.95
C THR A 23 -8.82 -17.93 -1.07
N MET A 24 -8.65 -17.13 -2.11
CA MET A 24 -7.54 -16.18 -2.17
C MET A 24 -7.83 -15.09 -1.15
N LEU A 25 -7.02 -15.05 -0.09
CA LEU A 25 -7.05 -13.91 0.82
C LEU A 25 -6.62 -12.66 0.06
N PRO A 26 -7.20 -11.49 0.40
CA PRO A 26 -6.79 -10.24 -0.23
C PRO A 26 -5.28 -10.02 -0.08
N PRO A 27 -4.63 -9.42 -1.09
CA PRO A 27 -3.24 -9.00 -0.99
C PRO A 27 -2.99 -8.15 0.26
N GLU A 28 -1.85 -8.39 0.91
CA GLU A 28 -1.39 -7.57 2.03
C GLU A 28 -0.09 -6.89 1.61
N HIS A 29 -0.06 -5.57 1.74
CA HIS A 29 1.05 -4.71 1.35
C HIS A 29 1.72 -4.13 2.60
N VAL A 30 3.05 -4.15 2.59
CA VAL A 30 3.88 -3.64 3.69
C VAL A 30 4.37 -2.25 3.30
N ILE A 31 4.12 -1.28 4.17
CA ILE A 31 4.56 0.11 4.02
C ILE A 31 5.43 0.49 5.21
N TYR A 32 6.44 1.32 4.95
CA TYR A 32 7.33 1.89 5.96
C TYR A 32 7.14 3.39 6.07
N ARG A 33 7.60 3.97 7.19
CA ARG A 33 7.50 5.42 7.42
C ARG A 33 8.29 6.21 6.38
N GLU A 34 9.42 5.66 5.96
CA GLU A 34 10.32 6.23 4.94
C GLU A 34 9.65 6.30 3.56
N SER A 35 8.66 5.44 3.30
CA SER A 35 7.88 5.41 2.06
C SER A 35 6.72 6.41 2.04
N LEU A 36 6.49 7.15 3.13
CA LEU A 36 5.37 8.09 3.27
C LEU A 36 5.86 9.51 3.58
N ILE A 37 7.04 9.86 3.07
CA ILE A 37 7.63 11.19 3.24
C ILE A 37 7.15 12.12 2.12
N GLU A 38 7.25 11.69 0.86
CA GLU A 38 6.87 12.52 -0.29
C GLU A 38 5.34 12.56 -0.47
N GLU A 39 4.83 13.70 -0.92
CA GLU A 39 3.39 13.83 -1.21
C GLU A 39 2.96 12.88 -2.33
N GLU A 40 3.80 12.68 -3.34
CA GLU A 40 3.53 11.78 -4.47
C GLU A 40 3.31 10.34 -4.02
N ASP A 41 4.10 9.84 -3.06
CA ASP A 41 3.95 8.50 -2.51
C ASP A 41 2.62 8.34 -1.76
N ILE A 42 2.22 9.37 -1.00
CA ILE A 42 0.94 9.41 -0.31
C ILE A 42 -0.22 9.44 -1.31
N TYR A 43 -0.10 10.20 -2.40
CA TYR A 43 -1.10 10.22 -3.47
C TYR A 43 -1.25 8.85 -4.16
N ASN A 44 -0.13 8.17 -4.46
CA ASN A 44 -0.15 6.83 -5.03
C ASN A 44 -0.84 5.83 -4.09
N LEU A 45 -0.57 5.92 -2.79
CA LEU A 45 -1.25 5.11 -1.79
C LEU A 45 -2.76 5.40 -1.72
N VAL A 46 -3.17 6.67 -1.74
CA VAL A 46 -4.59 7.07 -1.76
C VAL A 46 -5.29 6.51 -3.01
N HIS A 47 -4.63 6.61 -4.16
CA HIS A 47 -5.12 6.02 -5.41
C HIS A 47 -5.34 4.52 -5.25
N ASP A 48 -4.35 3.79 -4.76
CA ASP A 48 -4.44 2.34 -4.62
C ASP A 48 -5.52 1.91 -3.62
N LEU A 49 -5.64 2.58 -2.47
CA LEU A 49 -6.71 2.34 -1.50
C LEU A 49 -8.12 2.61 -2.05
N PHE A 50 -8.24 3.48 -3.04
CA PHE A 50 -9.51 3.77 -3.70
C PHE A 50 -9.86 2.74 -4.77
N TYR A 51 -8.90 2.39 -5.63
CA TYR A 51 -9.13 1.47 -6.76
C TYR A 51 -9.10 0.00 -6.36
N PHE A 52 -8.36 -0.36 -5.31
CA PHE A 52 -8.21 -1.72 -4.78
C PHE A 52 -8.69 -1.77 -3.31
N PRO A 53 -10.00 -1.60 -3.05
CA PRO A 53 -10.53 -1.54 -1.69
C PRO A 53 -10.46 -2.86 -0.92
N GLU A 54 -10.22 -3.98 -1.61
CA GLU A 54 -10.06 -5.30 -1.00
C GLU A 54 -8.64 -5.51 -0.43
N ASP A 55 -7.65 -4.84 -1.01
CA ASP A 55 -6.25 -4.93 -0.61
C ASP A 55 -6.04 -4.28 0.76
N LYS A 56 -5.13 -4.87 1.56
CA LYS A 56 -4.82 -4.36 2.90
C LYS A 56 -3.43 -3.77 2.94
N TYR A 57 -3.34 -2.51 3.36
CA TYR A 57 -2.08 -1.81 3.51
C TYR A 57 -1.74 -1.67 4.99
N PHE A 58 -0.54 -2.10 5.37
CA PHE A 58 -0.07 -2.06 6.75
C PHE A 58 1.23 -1.26 6.86
N LEU A 59 1.21 -0.22 7.69
CA LEU A 59 2.41 0.51 8.09
C LEU A 59 3.08 -0.23 9.24
N TYR A 60 4.31 -0.71 9.01
CA TYR A 60 5.15 -1.31 10.05
C TYR A 60 6.08 -0.26 10.65
N PHE A 61 6.23 -0.32 11.97
CA PHE A 61 7.14 0.54 12.71
C PHE A 61 7.71 -0.20 13.91
N GLU A 62 8.94 0.12 14.28
CA GLU A 62 9.55 -0.42 15.49
C GLU A 62 8.87 0.19 16.72
N TYR A 63 8.32 -0.66 17.60
CA TYR A 63 7.46 -0.24 18.70
C TYR A 63 8.18 0.62 19.75
N ALA A 64 9.45 0.28 20.02
CA ALA A 64 10.26 0.98 21.01
C ALA A 64 11.18 2.05 20.38
N SER A 65 11.09 2.29 19.08
CA SER A 65 11.96 3.26 18.43
C SER A 65 11.45 4.68 18.64
N PRO A 66 12.23 5.55 19.32
CA PRO A 66 11.93 6.99 19.39
C PRO A 66 12.22 7.70 18.07
N VAL A 67 12.83 7.00 17.11
CA VAL A 67 13.25 7.57 15.83
C VAL A 67 12.08 7.52 14.86
N ILE A 68 11.56 8.71 14.55
CA ILE A 68 10.61 8.92 13.47
C ILE A 68 11.43 9.51 12.30
N PRO A 69 11.34 8.95 11.09
CA PRO A 69 12.03 9.52 9.93
C PRO A 69 11.67 10.99 9.73
N GLU A 70 12.66 11.82 9.40
CA GLU A 70 12.44 13.23 9.11
C GLU A 70 11.47 13.38 7.93
N GLY A 71 10.43 14.19 8.11
CA GLY A 71 9.38 14.40 7.09
C GLY A 71 8.20 13.43 7.16
N PHE A 72 8.26 12.36 7.98
CA PHE A 72 7.07 11.57 8.29
C PHE A 72 6.17 12.33 9.26
N ASP A 73 4.91 12.53 8.88
CA ASP A 73 3.94 13.28 9.67
C ASP A 73 2.54 12.65 9.59
N ILE A 74 1.95 12.36 10.76
CA ILE A 74 0.61 11.77 10.86
C ILE A 74 -0.45 12.80 10.44
N GLU A 75 -0.27 14.07 10.79
CA GLU A 75 -1.23 15.13 10.43
C GLU A 75 -1.27 15.32 8.91
N LYS A 76 -0.11 15.19 8.25
CA LYS A 76 -0.02 15.12 6.79
C LYS A 76 -0.85 13.97 6.22
N LEU A 77 -0.70 12.75 6.75
CA LEU A 77 -1.49 11.59 6.28
C LEU A 77 -3.01 11.83 6.43
N GLU A 78 -3.43 12.36 7.57
CA GLU A 78 -4.84 12.70 7.81
C GLU A 78 -5.35 13.77 6.84
N HIS A 79 -4.52 14.77 6.51
CA HIS A 79 -4.84 15.80 5.52
C HIS A 79 -5.10 15.22 4.12
N PHE A 80 -4.35 14.18 3.73
CA PHE A 80 -4.58 13.42 2.49
C PHE A 80 -5.76 12.43 2.59
N GLY A 81 -6.41 12.33 3.74
CA GLY A 81 -7.56 11.46 3.96
C GLY A 81 -7.21 10.03 4.33
N LEU A 82 -6.00 9.78 4.80
CA LEU A 82 -5.59 8.47 5.31
C LEU A 82 -5.81 8.39 6.82
N ALA A 83 -6.43 7.29 7.26
CA ALA A 83 -6.63 6.98 8.66
C ALA A 83 -5.80 5.76 9.06
N LEU A 84 -5.10 5.86 10.18
CA LEU A 84 -4.39 4.75 10.80
C LEU A 84 -5.33 4.02 11.77
N ARG A 85 -5.62 2.73 11.51
CA ARG A 85 -6.57 1.92 12.29
C ARG A 85 -6.00 0.55 12.62
N LYS A 86 -6.61 -0.13 13.61
CA LYS A 86 -6.26 -1.50 14.03
C LYS A 86 -4.77 -1.66 14.33
N TYR A 87 -4.33 -1.02 15.40
CA TYR A 87 -2.98 -1.18 15.92
C TYR A 87 -2.79 -2.59 16.45
N GLU A 88 -1.77 -3.27 15.95
CA GLU A 88 -1.38 -4.60 16.40
C GLU A 88 0.12 -4.60 16.74
N ASN A 89 0.48 -5.37 17.77
CA ASN A 89 1.85 -5.45 18.28
C ASN A 89 2.34 -6.91 18.27
N PHE A 90 3.58 -7.10 18.73
CA PHE A 90 4.26 -8.40 18.83
C PHE A 90 4.66 -8.98 17.47
N PHE A 91 5.04 -8.12 16.52
CA PHE A 91 5.63 -8.55 15.26
C PHE A 91 7.16 -8.56 15.36
N TYR A 92 7.78 -9.56 14.74
CA TYR A 92 9.22 -9.72 14.69
C TYR A 92 9.65 -10.04 13.26
N ARG A 93 10.80 -9.51 12.84
CA ARG A 93 11.35 -9.80 11.52
C ARG A 93 11.88 -11.24 11.49
N ARG A 94 11.56 -12.00 10.44
CA ARG A 94 12.12 -13.33 10.24
C ARG A 94 13.62 -13.25 9.93
N PRO A 95 14.43 -14.19 10.43
CA PRO A 95 15.88 -14.19 10.27
C PRO A 95 16.35 -14.71 8.90
N PHE A 96 15.47 -15.33 8.09
CA PHE A 96 15.81 -15.84 6.76
C PHE A 96 15.36 -14.82 5.72
N GLY A 97 16.34 -14.33 4.98
CA GLY A 97 16.26 -13.12 4.17
C GLY A 97 15.46 -13.26 2.89
N ASP A 98 14.86 -12.13 2.53
CA ASP A 98 15.06 -11.49 1.25
C ASP A 98 15.47 -10.04 1.54
N ASP A 99 16.28 -9.44 0.64
CA ASP A 99 16.74 -8.05 0.78
C ASP A 99 15.58 -7.06 0.72
N GLU A 100 14.47 -7.47 0.10
CA GLU A 100 13.21 -6.73 0.05
C GLU A 100 12.21 -7.31 1.06
N PRO A 101 11.87 -6.56 2.12
CA PRO A 101 10.96 -7.07 3.13
C PRO A 101 9.52 -7.08 2.62
N ASP A 102 8.98 -8.27 2.40
CA ASP A 102 7.61 -8.53 1.99
C ASP A 102 6.66 -8.79 3.17
N ARG A 103 5.38 -9.11 2.90
CA ARG A 103 4.40 -9.48 3.95
C ARG A 103 4.82 -10.67 4.78
N TYR A 104 5.66 -11.55 4.24
CA TYR A 104 6.18 -12.71 4.94
C TYR A 104 7.41 -12.36 5.77
N SER A 105 7.99 -11.17 5.65
CA SER A 105 9.16 -10.78 6.42
C SER A 105 8.85 -10.58 7.90
N TYR A 106 7.58 -10.43 8.29
CA TYR A 106 7.15 -10.30 9.67
C TYR A 106 6.35 -11.52 10.13
N ILE A 107 6.57 -11.91 11.38
CA ILE A 107 5.79 -12.93 12.07
C ILE A 107 5.27 -12.36 13.39
N ARG A 108 4.00 -12.63 13.68
CA ARG A 108 3.43 -12.34 14.99
C ARG A 108 3.79 -13.45 15.95
N LEU A 109 4.45 -13.13 17.06
CA LEU A 109 4.81 -14.08 18.10
C LEU A 109 4.24 -13.62 19.43
N THR A 110 3.20 -14.30 19.91
CA THR A 110 2.74 -14.15 21.30
C THR A 110 3.33 -15.24 22.18
N ALA A 111 3.20 -15.15 23.51
CA ALA A 111 3.71 -16.16 24.44
C ALA A 111 3.20 -17.58 24.14
N ALA A 112 2.01 -17.72 23.54
CA ALA A 112 1.44 -19.00 23.14
C ALA A 112 2.05 -19.57 21.83
N ASP A 113 2.67 -18.73 21.01
CA ASP A 113 3.18 -19.08 19.67
C ASP A 113 4.66 -19.50 19.68
N ILE A 114 5.35 -19.33 20.82
CA ILE A 114 6.76 -19.67 20.97
C ILE A 114 6.90 -21.20 21.07
N LYS A 115 7.13 -21.84 19.92
CA LYS A 115 7.32 -23.29 19.81
C LYS A 115 8.77 -23.69 19.57
N TYR A 116 9.56 -22.81 18.95
CA TYR A 116 10.91 -23.13 18.52
C TYR A 116 11.94 -22.22 19.21
N PRO A 117 13.16 -22.72 19.49
CA PRO A 117 14.21 -21.91 20.12
C PRO A 117 14.56 -20.62 19.36
N TRP A 118 14.40 -20.60 18.03
CA TRP A 118 14.64 -19.40 17.24
C TRP A 118 13.53 -18.35 17.39
N HIS A 119 12.29 -18.73 17.72
CA HIS A 119 11.24 -17.77 18.12
C HIS A 119 11.64 -17.06 19.41
N GLN A 120 12.08 -17.84 20.41
CA GLN A 120 12.51 -17.30 21.70
C GLN A 120 13.65 -16.29 21.53
N LYS A 121 14.66 -16.60 20.71
CA LYS A 121 15.75 -15.68 20.40
C LYS A 121 15.27 -14.36 19.79
N LEU A 122 14.29 -14.39 18.88
CA LEU A 122 13.72 -13.16 18.30
C LEU A 122 13.01 -12.31 19.35
N VAL A 123 12.25 -12.93 20.25
CA VAL A 123 11.54 -12.23 21.33
C VAL A 123 12.52 -11.64 22.35
N ASP A 124 13.59 -12.37 22.68
CA ASP A 124 14.56 -11.96 23.70
C ASP A 124 15.54 -10.89 23.22
N SER A 125 15.91 -10.89 21.93
CA SER A 125 17.02 -10.07 21.41
C SER A 125 16.67 -9.24 20.18
N GLY A 126 15.55 -9.50 19.51
CA GLY A 126 15.15 -8.80 18.30
C GLY A 126 14.29 -7.56 18.59
N PRO A 127 14.31 -6.56 17.68
CA PRO A 127 13.40 -5.43 17.77
C PRO A 127 11.96 -5.87 17.57
N MET A 128 11.08 -5.38 18.43
CA MET A 128 9.63 -5.59 18.30
C MET A 128 9.02 -4.54 17.39
N TYR A 129 8.23 -4.98 16.44
CA TYR A 129 7.47 -4.13 15.53
C TYR A 129 5.99 -4.10 15.92
N GLY A 130 5.39 -2.93 15.73
CA GLY A 130 3.96 -2.75 15.60
C GLY A 130 3.58 -2.64 14.12
N ARG A 131 2.34 -2.97 13.81
CA ARG A 131 1.72 -2.64 12.54
C ARG A 131 0.42 -1.89 12.76
N VAL A 132 0.09 -1.01 11.83
CA VAL A 132 -1.19 -0.32 11.80
C VAL A 132 -1.75 -0.40 10.39
N GLN A 133 -3.04 -0.70 10.26
CA GLN A 133 -3.71 -0.72 8.98
C GLN A 133 -3.96 0.72 8.51
N ILE A 134 -3.63 1.01 7.26
CA ILE A 134 -3.98 2.26 6.62
C ILE A 134 -5.32 2.07 5.90
N GLU A 135 -6.29 2.94 6.19
CA GLU A 135 -7.60 2.96 5.55
C GLU A 135 -7.88 4.36 4.99
N LEU A 136 -8.51 4.42 3.81
CA LEU A 136 -8.97 5.69 3.26
C LEU A 136 -10.25 6.16 3.96
N MET A 137 -10.24 7.40 4.44
CA MET A 137 -11.39 8.02 5.11
C MET A 137 -12.59 8.17 4.17
N GLU A 138 -13.80 8.14 4.73
CA GLU A 138 -15.03 8.22 3.94
C GLU A 138 -15.17 9.54 3.17
N TRP A 139 -14.74 10.65 3.76
CA TRP A 139 -14.82 11.96 3.09
C TRP A 139 -13.88 12.01 1.87
N ALA A 140 -12.69 11.39 1.98
CA ALA A 140 -11.72 11.34 0.89
C ALA A 140 -12.21 10.45 -0.25
N LYS A 141 -12.84 9.30 0.07
CA LYS A 141 -13.53 8.46 -0.92
C LYS A 141 -14.58 9.25 -1.70
N LYS A 142 -15.42 10.00 -0.99
CA LYS A 142 -16.47 10.83 -1.61
C LYS A 142 -15.89 11.94 -2.47
N ASP A 143 -14.80 12.58 -2.03
CA ASP A 143 -14.17 13.65 -2.82
C ASP A 143 -13.59 13.11 -4.13
N ILE A 144 -12.88 11.97 -4.10
CA ILE A 144 -12.37 11.31 -5.30
C ILE A 144 -13.51 10.91 -6.25
N GLU A 145 -14.61 10.39 -5.73
CA GLU A 145 -15.78 10.03 -6.53
C GLU A 145 -16.42 11.26 -7.19
N LEU A 146 -16.55 12.37 -6.46
CA LEU A 146 -17.06 13.63 -7.00
C LEU A 146 -16.14 14.19 -8.09
N GLN A 147 -14.82 14.14 -7.90
CA GLN A 147 -13.85 14.55 -8.92
C GLN A 147 -13.95 13.67 -10.18
N ARG A 148 -14.13 12.36 -10.01
CA ARG A 148 -14.38 11.43 -11.12
C ARG A 148 -15.67 11.78 -11.87
N LEU A 149 -16.77 12.05 -11.17
CA LEU A 149 -18.04 12.47 -11.79
C LEU A 149 -17.90 13.79 -12.56
N LYS A 150 -17.20 14.78 -11.99
CA LYS A 150 -16.91 16.06 -12.66
C LYS A 150 -16.10 15.86 -13.94
N SER A 151 -15.06 15.02 -13.91
CA SER A 151 -14.23 14.73 -15.10
C SER A 151 -14.99 13.95 -16.18
N MET A 152 -16.00 13.16 -15.81
CA MET A 152 -16.89 12.49 -16.76
C MET A 152 -17.93 13.45 -17.36
N SER A 153 -18.46 14.37 -16.54
CA SER A 153 -19.44 15.39 -16.97
C SER A 153 -18.81 16.49 -17.83
N SER A 154 -17.58 16.91 -17.54
CA SER A 154 -16.86 17.94 -18.30
C SER A 154 -16.39 17.49 -19.69
N LYS A 155 -16.50 16.20 -20.03
CA LYS A 155 -16.32 15.72 -21.41
C LYS A 155 -17.41 16.21 -22.37
N ASN A 156 -18.54 16.74 -21.85
CA ASN A 156 -19.66 17.20 -22.67
C ASN A 156 -19.84 18.73 -22.77
N GLU A 157 -19.13 19.56 -21.98
CA GLU A 157 -19.31 21.03 -22.03
C GLU A 157 -17.96 21.78 -21.90
N ASP A 158 -17.44 22.21 -23.06
CA ASP A 158 -16.50 23.30 -23.33
C ASP A 158 -15.04 23.32 -22.77
N PRO A 159 -14.11 24.00 -23.47
CA PRO A 159 -12.68 23.70 -23.43
C PRO A 159 -11.89 24.54 -22.43
N LEU A 160 -10.85 23.92 -21.85
CA LEU A 160 -9.77 24.51 -21.05
C LEU A 160 -10.15 24.91 -19.62
N LEU A 161 -10.36 23.90 -18.77
CA LEU A 161 -10.07 24.01 -17.34
C LEU A 161 -8.85 23.14 -17.03
N LEU A 162 -7.69 23.79 -16.90
CA LEU A 162 -6.52 23.23 -16.25
C LEU A 162 -6.84 23.11 -14.75
N GLN A 163 -7.38 21.97 -14.34
CA GLN A 163 -7.35 21.55 -12.96
C GLN A 163 -6.20 20.57 -12.78
N PRO A 164 -5.46 20.61 -11.66
CA PRO A 164 -4.53 19.56 -11.32
C PRO A 164 -5.36 18.28 -11.11
N ASN A 165 -5.32 17.37 -12.08
CA ASN A 165 -5.99 16.08 -11.96
C ASN A 165 -5.04 15.09 -11.27
N PHE A 166 -5.65 14.13 -10.57
CA PHE A 166 -5.09 12.99 -9.81
C PHE A 166 -4.05 12.08 -10.55
N MET A 167 -3.56 12.45 -11.73
CA MET A 167 -2.65 11.66 -12.58
C MET A 167 -1.53 12.51 -13.22
N GLY A 168 -1.04 13.52 -12.50
CA GLY A 168 0.02 14.39 -13.01
C GLY A 168 -0.44 15.35 -14.10
N VAL A 169 0.37 16.37 -14.36
CA VAL A 169 0.07 17.46 -15.28
C VAL A 169 0.04 16.94 -16.73
N GLY A 170 -1.13 16.50 -17.19
CA GLY A 170 -1.36 16.11 -18.57
C GLY A 170 -1.59 17.33 -19.48
N VAL A 171 -0.57 17.75 -20.22
CA VAL A 171 -0.76 18.70 -21.32
C VAL A 171 -1.33 17.94 -22.52
N ASP A 172 -2.57 18.25 -22.91
CA ASP A 172 -3.21 17.71 -24.11
C ASP A 172 -2.53 18.27 -25.39
N LEU A 173 -1.49 17.58 -25.85
CA LEU A 173 -0.65 17.93 -27.01
C LEU A 173 -1.41 17.98 -28.34
N LYS A 174 -2.63 17.44 -28.42
CA LYS A 174 -3.43 17.45 -29.66
C LYS A 174 -4.05 18.81 -29.99
N LYS A 175 -4.07 19.75 -29.03
CA LYS A 175 -4.73 21.08 -29.19
C LYS A 175 -3.79 22.29 -29.20
N VAL A 176 -2.50 22.07 -28.95
CA VAL A 176 -1.43 23.08 -29.08
C VAL A 176 -1.42 23.77 -30.47
N PRO A 177 -1.57 23.07 -31.62
CA PRO A 177 -1.47 23.73 -32.92
C PRO A 177 -2.65 24.67 -33.24
N SER A 178 -3.84 24.43 -32.67
CA SER A 178 -5.02 25.30 -32.89
C SER A 178 -4.96 26.61 -32.09
N TRP A 179 -4.35 26.60 -30.90
CA TRP A 179 -4.20 27.80 -30.07
C TRP A 179 -3.13 28.74 -30.62
N LEU A 180 -1.97 28.19 -31.05
CA LEU A 180 -0.93 28.95 -31.75
C LEU A 180 -1.46 29.64 -33.01
N LYS A 181 -2.27 28.96 -33.84
CA LYS A 181 -2.90 29.59 -35.01
C LYS A 181 -3.82 30.77 -34.63
N ARG A 182 -4.51 30.71 -33.50
CA ARG A 182 -5.41 31.77 -33.04
C ARG A 182 -4.66 33.00 -32.51
N VAL A 183 -3.51 32.81 -31.88
CA VAL A 183 -2.65 33.89 -31.38
C VAL A 183 -1.91 34.58 -32.54
N PHE A 184 -1.47 33.83 -33.56
CA PHE A 184 -0.81 34.40 -34.74
C PHE A 184 -1.78 35.00 -35.76
N SER A 185 -3.05 34.61 -35.79
CA SER A 185 -4.06 35.19 -36.70
C SER A 185 -4.69 36.50 -36.20
N LYS A 186 -4.37 36.95 -34.97
CA LYS A 186 -4.83 38.24 -34.41
C LYS A 186 -3.85 39.41 -34.64
N LYS A 187 -2.77 39.18 -35.40
CA LYS A 187 -1.89 40.23 -35.93
C LYS A 187 -1.98 40.25 -37.46
N VAL A 188 -3.10 40.75 -37.97
CA VAL A 188 -3.21 41.44 -39.28
C VAL A 188 -4.13 42.63 -39.05
#